data_AF-A0A658R5K6-F1
#
_entry.id   AF-A0A658R5K6-F1
#
_cell.length_a   1.000
_cell.length_b   1.000
_cell.length_c   1.000
_cell.angle_alpha   90.00
_cell.angle_beta   90.00
_cell.angle_gamma   90.00
#
_symmetry.space_group_name_H-M   'P 1'
#
loop_
_entity.id
_entity.type
_entity.pdbx_description
1 polymer ?
#
loop_
_entity_poly.entity_id
_entity_poly.type
_entity_poly.pdbx_seq_one_letter_code
_entity_poly.pdbx_strand_id
1 'polypeptide(L)'
;MSYVLGAWNFRAGYLALSSSARTPAQLNTNGAVTDTTGASLQGALAPTGVPLGVLASSQKTFGAGVNYTFGPAVAGFVYSHTKLSQFFQTGLSGTFQNFEGNIRYALTSAV
;
A
#
# COMPACT_ATOMS: atom_id res chain seq x y z
N MET A 1 -1.40 8.84 11.68
CA MET A 1 -2.02 9.43 12.87
C MET A 1 -2.84 8.36 13.59
N SER A 2 -2.80 8.31 14.91
CA SER A 2 -3.64 7.39 15.70
C SER A 2 -4.15 8.09 16.95
N TYR A 3 -5.37 7.77 17.35
CA TYR A 3 -6.03 8.32 18.54
C TYR A 3 -6.70 7.21 19.33
N VAL A 4 -6.60 7.26 20.65
CA VAL A 4 -7.19 6.28 21.57
C VAL A 4 -8.17 6.98 22.49
N LEU A 5 -9.40 6.48 22.56
CA LEU A 5 -10.46 7.00 23.41
C LEU A 5 -11.14 5.84 24.13
N GLY A 6 -10.66 5.53 25.34
CA GLY A 6 -11.13 4.39 26.11
C GLY A 6 -10.95 3.08 25.34
N ALA A 7 -12.05 2.35 25.12
CA ALA A 7 -12.07 1.11 24.35
C ALA A 7 -11.91 1.31 22.83
N TRP A 8 -12.04 2.55 22.33
CA TRP A 8 -11.92 2.88 20.91
C TRP A 8 -10.50 3.24 20.52
N ASN A 9 -10.04 2.72 19.38
CA ASN A 9 -8.79 3.12 18.76
C ASN A 9 -9.07 3.52 17.31
N PHE A 10 -8.67 4.72 16.92
CA PHE A 10 -8.80 5.24 15.57
C PHE A 10 -7.41 5.40 14.94
N ARG A 11 -7.27 5.03 13.67
CA ARG A 11 -6.00 5.15 12.94
C ARG A 11 -6.29 5.65 11.54
N ALA A 12 -5.43 6.53 11.05
CA ALA A 12 -5.45 6.96 9.66
C ALA A 12 -4.03 7.15 9.13
N GLY A 13 -3.83 6.83 7.87
CA GLY A 13 -2.56 6.92 7.17
C GLY A 13 -2.78 7.35 5.73
N TYR A 14 -1.80 8.06 5.19
CA TYR A 14 -1.76 8.42 3.79
C TYR A 14 -0.34 8.20 3.28
N LEU A 15 -0.23 7.56 2.14
CA LEU A 15 1.01 7.29 1.43
C LEU A 15 0.86 7.80 0.00
N ALA A 16 1.79 8.65 -0.42
CA ALA A 16 1.90 9.07 -1.82
C ALA A 16 3.27 8.69 -2.35
N LEU A 17 3.26 7.93 -3.43
CA LEU A 17 4.43 7.58 -4.22
C LEU A 17 4.28 8.26 -5.59
N SER A 18 5.38 8.76 -6.13
CA SER A 18 5.42 9.37 -7.44
C SER A 18 6.74 9.00 -8.11
N SER A 19 6.66 8.63 -9.38
CA SER A 19 7.81 8.30 -10.20
C SER A 19 7.79 9.18 -11.44
N SER A 20 8.92 9.84 -11.70
CA SER A 20 9.15 10.61 -12.94
C SER A 20 10.01 9.82 -13.93
N ALA A 21 10.40 8.60 -13.60
CA ALA A 21 11.20 7.75 -14.47
C ALA A 21 10.35 7.29 -15.66
N ARG A 22 10.83 7.58 -16.87
CA ARG A 22 10.20 7.16 -18.14
C ARG A 22 11.01 6.12 -18.88
N THR A 23 12.27 5.95 -18.50
CA THR A 23 13.17 4.92 -19.02
C THR A 23 13.85 4.17 -17.87
N PRO A 24 14.30 2.91 -18.09
CA PRO A 24 15.02 2.15 -17.07
C PRO A 24 16.27 2.87 -16.51
N ALA A 25 16.92 3.72 -17.32
CA ALA A 25 18.09 4.50 -16.91
C ALA A 25 17.77 5.64 -15.92
N GLN A 26 16.48 5.97 -15.73
CA GLN A 26 16.02 7.01 -14.81
C GLN A 26 15.56 6.45 -13.46
N LEU A 27 15.60 5.13 -13.27
CA LEU A 27 15.21 4.47 -12.02
C LEU A 27 16.28 4.72 -10.95
N ASN A 28 15.87 5.27 -9.81
CA ASN A 28 16.73 5.38 -8.63
C ASN A 28 16.61 4.12 -7.78
N THR A 29 17.51 3.16 -8.01
CA THR A 29 17.56 1.88 -7.26
C THR A 29 18.13 2.02 -5.86
N ASN A 30 18.66 3.20 -5.49
CA ASN A 30 19.22 3.50 -4.17
C ASN A 30 18.24 4.28 -3.27
N GLY A 31 16.99 4.47 -3.72
CA GLY A 31 15.97 5.21 -2.97
C GLY A 31 15.32 4.38 -1.86
N ALA A 32 14.84 5.07 -0.81
CA ALA A 32 14.14 4.47 0.34
C ALA A 32 12.89 3.66 -0.02
N VAL A 33 12.28 3.97 -1.18
CA VAL A 33 11.30 3.13 -1.84
C VAL A 33 11.88 2.83 -3.21
N THR A 34 12.43 1.64 -3.37
CA THR A 34 12.92 1.16 -4.67
C THR A 34 11.71 0.72 -5.48
N ASP A 35 11.53 1.32 -6.66
CA ASP A 35 10.60 0.79 -7.66
C ASP A 35 10.97 -0.68 -7.89
N THR A 36 10.03 -1.61 -7.74
CA THR A 36 10.26 -3.07 -7.75
C THR A 36 11.03 -3.54 -9.01
N THR A 37 11.11 -2.72 -10.06
CA THR A 37 11.97 -2.94 -11.23
C THR A 37 13.48 -2.82 -10.98
N GLY A 38 13.95 -2.13 -9.93
CA GLY A 38 15.38 -2.05 -9.58
C GLY A 38 16.00 -3.42 -9.25
N ALA A 39 15.19 -4.34 -8.72
CA ALA A 39 15.60 -5.72 -8.45
C ALA A 39 15.49 -6.64 -9.68
N SER A 40 14.71 -6.27 -10.69
CA SER A 40 14.53 -7.04 -11.93
C SER A 40 15.35 -6.52 -13.12
N LEU A 41 16.19 -5.48 -12.94
CA LEU A 41 17.11 -4.98 -13.98
C LEU A 41 18.10 -6.04 -14.48
N GLN A 42 18.39 -7.08 -13.68
CA GLN A 42 19.17 -8.24 -14.14
C GLN A 42 18.43 -9.10 -15.18
N GLY A 43 17.09 -8.99 -15.27
CA GLY A 43 16.26 -9.67 -16.26
C GLY A 43 15.79 -8.78 -17.42
N ALA A 44 15.88 -7.46 -17.30
CA ALA A 44 15.41 -6.49 -18.30
C ALA A 44 16.40 -6.23 -19.46
N LEU A 45 17.61 -6.80 -19.41
CA LEU A 45 18.57 -6.81 -20.52
C LEU A 45 18.30 -7.94 -21.53
N ALA A 46 17.34 -8.83 -21.25
CA ALA A 46 16.88 -9.82 -22.21
C ALA A 46 15.94 -9.16 -23.24
N PRO A 47 16.09 -9.42 -24.54
CA PRO A 47 15.26 -8.86 -25.61
C PRO A 47 13.89 -9.56 -25.69
N THR A 48 13.30 -9.91 -24.55
CA THR A 48 11.95 -10.43 -24.49
C THR A 48 11.02 -9.26 -24.23
N GLY A 49 9.99 -9.12 -25.07
CA GLY A 49 8.99 -8.05 -25.01
C GLY A 49 8.09 -8.12 -23.78
N VAL A 50 8.68 -8.22 -22.59
CA VAL A 50 7.98 -8.08 -21.32
C VAL A 50 7.86 -6.58 -21.06
N PRO A 51 6.64 -6.02 -21.07
CA PRO A 51 6.44 -4.60 -20.78
C PRO A 51 7.06 -4.28 -19.43
N LEU A 52 7.93 -3.26 -19.41
CA LEU A 52 8.61 -2.74 -18.22
C LEU A 52 7.60 -2.70 -17.05
N GLY A 53 7.87 -3.53 -16.05
CA GLY A 53 6.94 -3.87 -14.99
C GLY A 53 6.27 -2.64 -14.40
N VAL A 54 4.95 -2.57 -14.55
CA VAL A 54 4.01 -1.81 -13.71
C VAL A 54 4.53 -0.42 -13.26
N LEU A 55 4.96 0.40 -14.22
CA LEU A 55 5.30 1.80 -13.93
C LEU A 55 4.01 2.62 -13.79
N ALA A 56 3.48 2.76 -12.57
CA ALA A 56 2.49 3.81 -12.28
C ALA A 56 3.22 5.12 -11.99
N SER A 57 2.86 6.21 -12.68
CA SER A 57 3.49 7.52 -12.46
C SER A 57 3.21 8.08 -11.06
N SER A 58 2.07 7.69 -10.48
CA SER A 58 1.71 8.03 -9.11
C SER A 58 0.84 6.93 -8.49
N GLN A 59 1.11 6.64 -7.22
CA GLN A 59 0.25 5.83 -6.37
C GLN A 59 -0.08 6.64 -5.12
N LYS A 60 -1.37 6.73 -4.80
CA LYS A 60 -1.86 7.40 -3.59
C LYS A 60 -2.73 6.43 -2.84
N THR A 61 -2.30 6.05 -1.64
CA THR A 61 -3.02 5.13 -0.76
C THR A 61 -3.43 5.88 0.50
N PHE A 62 -4.73 5.96 0.75
CA PHE A 62 -5.30 6.40 2.01
C PHE A 62 -5.82 5.17 2.75
N GLY A 63 -5.62 5.13 4.06
CA GLY A 63 -6.19 4.09 4.92
C GLY A 63 -6.72 4.70 6.20
N ALA A 64 -7.87 4.23 6.64
CA ALA A 64 -8.43 4.55 7.95
C ALA A 64 -8.98 3.30 8.60
N GLY A 65 -8.86 3.21 9.92
CA GLY A 65 -9.34 2.07 10.68
C GLY A 65 -9.81 2.46 12.05
N VAL A 66 -10.70 1.62 12.58
CA VAL A 66 -11.24 1.74 13.92
C VAL A 66 -11.21 0.37 14.58
N ASN A 67 -10.89 0.33 15.87
CA ASN A 67 -11.01 -0.85 16.70
C ASN A 67 -11.82 -0.53 17.95
N TYR A 68 -12.59 -1.51 18.41
CA TYR A 68 -13.32 -1.46 19.67
C TYR A 68 -13.01 -2.70 20.51
N THR A 69 -12.68 -2.46 21.78
CA THR A 69 -12.35 -3.51 22.75
C THR A 69 -13.55 -3.77 23.67
N PHE A 70 -14.00 -5.01 23.74
CA PHE A 70 -15.06 -5.48 24.63
C PHE A 70 -14.54 -6.64 25.47
N GLY A 71 -13.98 -6.33 26.65
CA GLY A 71 -13.34 -7.31 27.53
C GLY A 71 -12.15 -8.00 26.84
N PRO A 72 -12.12 -9.35 26.75
CA PRO A 72 -11.02 -10.09 26.11
C PRO A 72 -11.06 -10.03 24.57
N ALA A 73 -12.07 -9.39 24.00
CA ALA A 73 -12.30 -9.38 22.57
C ALA A 73 -12.07 -7.99 21.96
N VAL A 74 -11.59 -7.96 20.72
CA VAL A 74 -11.38 -6.74 19.94
C VAL A 74 -11.97 -6.95 18.56
N ALA A 75 -12.90 -6.08 18.18
CA ALA A 75 -13.34 -5.97 16.79
C ALA A 75 -12.59 -4.81 16.13
N GLY A 76 -12.30 -4.97 14.85
CA GLY A 76 -11.65 -3.95 14.05
C GLY A 76 -12.23 -3.90 12.66
N PHE A 77 -12.15 -2.71 12.08
CA PHE A 77 -12.50 -2.46 10.71
C PHE A 77 -11.48 -1.51 10.09
N VAL A 78 -11.02 -1.83 8.89
CA VAL A 78 -10.08 -1.01 8.13
C VAL A 78 -10.61 -0.82 6.73
N TYR A 79 -10.66 0.44 6.31
CA TYR A 79 -10.87 0.83 4.93
C TYR A 79 -9.57 1.35 4.35
N SER A 80 -9.26 0.95 3.12
CA SER A 80 -8.18 1.57 2.35
C SER A 80 -8.61 1.85 0.92
N HIS A 81 -8.13 2.96 0.41
CA HIS A 81 -8.36 3.45 -0.94
C HIS A 81 -7.02 3.70 -1.60
N THR A 82 -6.74 3.00 -2.69
CA THR A 82 -5.55 3.22 -3.50
C THR A 82 -5.91 3.68 -4.89
N LYS A 83 -5.37 4.81 -5.31
CA LYS A 83 -5.43 5.29 -6.68
C LYS A 83 -4.06 5.14 -7.33
N LEU A 84 -4.01 4.43 -8.45
CA LEU A 84 -2.85 4.34 -9.32
C LEU A 84 -3.13 5.12 -10.60
N SER A 85 -2.18 5.95 -11.02
CA SER A 85 -2.27 6.75 -12.23
C SER A 85 -1.20 6.33 -13.24
N GLN A 86 -1.60 6.29 -14.51
CA GLN A 86 -0.74 5.95 -15.65
C GLN A 86 -0.01 4.62 -15.48
N PHE A 87 -0.75 3.57 -15.15
CA PHE A 87 -0.32 2.19 -15.18
C PHE A 87 0.35 1.87 -16.53
N PHE A 88 1.53 1.27 -16.51
CA PHE A 88 2.36 0.99 -17.69
C PHE A 88 2.68 2.21 -18.58
N GLN A 89 2.58 3.44 -18.06
CA GLN A 89 2.71 4.67 -18.87
C GLN A 89 1.71 4.79 -20.04
N THR A 90 0.69 3.93 -20.11
CA THR A 90 -0.31 3.90 -21.20
C THR A 90 -1.51 4.83 -20.96
N GLY A 91 -1.49 5.58 -19.85
CA GLY A 91 -2.60 6.44 -19.42
C GLY A 91 -3.70 5.73 -18.63
N LEU A 92 -3.63 4.39 -18.52
CA LEU A 92 -4.57 3.60 -17.73
C LEU A 92 -4.45 3.98 -16.25
N SER A 93 -5.58 4.23 -15.58
CA SER A 93 -5.60 4.53 -14.15
C SER A 93 -6.53 3.55 -13.45
N GLY A 94 -6.11 3.07 -12.28
CA GLY A 94 -6.84 2.08 -11.50
C GLY A 94 -7.17 2.62 -10.13
N THR A 95 -8.33 2.22 -9.61
CA THR A 95 -8.72 2.55 -8.24
C THR A 95 -9.10 1.28 -7.52
N PHE A 96 -8.54 1.09 -6.34
CA PHE A 96 -8.74 -0.09 -5.51
C PHE A 96 -9.31 0.35 -4.17
N GLN A 97 -10.37 -0.33 -3.75
CA GLN A 97 -10.99 -0.13 -2.46
C GLN A 97 -10.94 -1.46 -1.72
N ASN A 98 -10.45 -1.44 -0.49
CA ASN A 98 -10.41 -2.62 0.35
C ASN A 98 -11.13 -2.33 1.67
N PHE A 99 -11.94 -3.30 2.08
CA PHE A 99 -12.69 -3.28 3.33
C PHE A 99 -12.32 -4.54 4.09
N GLU A 100 -11.73 -4.38 5.26
CA GLU A 100 -11.26 -5.48 6.10
C GLU A 100 -11.97 -5.42 7.45
N GLY A 101 -12.62 -6.50 7.83
CA GLY A 101 -13.15 -6.71 9.17
C GLY A 101 -12.31 -7.76 9.89
N ASN A 102 -11.92 -7.47 11.12
CA ASN A 102 -11.13 -8.41 11.93
C ASN A 102 -11.74 -8.54 13.33
N ILE A 103 -11.73 -9.76 13.86
CA ILE A 103 -12.13 -10.03 15.25
C ILE A 103 -11.02 -10.85 15.89
N ARG A 104 -10.60 -10.45 17.09
CA ARG A 104 -9.63 -11.16 17.91
C ARG A 104 -10.23 -11.40 19.28
N TYR A 105 -10.14 -12.63 19.78
CA TYR A 105 -10.56 -13.01 21.13
C TYR A 105 -9.39 -13.64 21.88
N ALA A 106 -9.07 -13.14 23.07
CA ALA A 106 -8.05 -13.72 23.93
C ALA A 106 -8.64 -14.86 24.77
N LEU A 107 -8.23 -16.11 24.50
CA LEU A 107 -8.70 -17.30 25.22
C LEU A 107 -8.19 -17.37 26.67
N THR A 108 -7.00 -16.79 26.90
CA THR A 108 -6.43 -16.55 28.22
C THR A 108 -6.10 -15.07 28.32
N SER A 109 -6.33 -14.46 29.49
CA SER A 109 -5.83 -13.11 29.72
C SER A 109 -4.32 -13.15 29.67
N ALA A 110 -3.68 -12.24 28.94
CA ALA A 110 -2.26 -12.01 29.11
C ALA A 110 -2.09 -11.51 30.55
N VAL A 111 -1.44 -12.31 31.39
CA VAL A 111 -0.94 -11.91 32.71
C VAL A 111 0.27 -11.03 32.49
#